data_AF-A0AAD7EH51-F1
#
_entry.id   AF-A0AAD7EH51-F1
#
_cell.length_a   1.000
_cell.length_b   1.000
_cell.length_c   1.000
_cell.angle_alpha   90.00
_cell.angle_beta   90.00
_cell.angle_gamma   90.00
#
_symmetry.space_group_name_H-M   'P 1'
#
loop_
_entity.id
_entity.type
_entity.pdbx_description
1 polymer ?
#
loop_
_entity_poly.entity_id
_entity_poly.type
_entity_poly.pdbx_seq_one_letter_code
_entity_poly.pdbx_strand_id
1 'polypeptide(L)'
;FNCTAPNGAVLALPHGGQVEKLRPVRFMREYAAKNAESWYKYLNGTKGFELMNGSLLLITGCEKAKSWGMAMFHNVSPQIEFPPLSFRPTTDVQNSHKYHWQGAYCHWRHADPPVDDSPLNQTTFIHAFTIS
;
A
#
# COMPACT_ATOMS: atom_id res chain seq x y z
N PHE A 1 -0.36 -14.39 14.06
CA PHE A 1 -0.45 -13.06 14.69
C PHE A 1 -1.40 -13.14 15.86
N ASN A 2 -0.96 -12.67 17.03
CA ASN A 2 -1.81 -12.55 18.22
C ASN A 2 -1.83 -11.08 18.63
N CYS A 3 -3.02 -10.54 18.89
CA CYS A 3 -3.20 -9.18 19.37
C CYS A 3 -4.31 -9.18 20.42
N THR A 4 -4.02 -8.61 21.58
CA THR A 4 -4.96 -8.51 22.71
C THR A 4 -5.70 -7.17 22.74
N ALA A 5 -5.34 -6.24 21.86
CA ALA A 5 -6.02 -4.96 21.75
C ALA A 5 -7.35 -5.13 21.00
N PRO A 6 -8.38 -4.33 21.34
CA PRO A 6 -9.68 -4.38 20.66
C PRO A 6 -9.59 -3.93 19.19
N ASN A 7 -8.56 -3.16 18.85
CA ASN A 7 -8.34 -2.59 17.52
C ASN A 7 -6.91 -2.85 17.07
N GLY A 8 -6.71 -3.11 15.79
CA GLY A 8 -5.39 -3.24 15.22
C GLY A 8 -5.39 -3.53 13.73
N ALA A 9 -4.20 -3.38 13.14
CA ALA A 9 -3.94 -3.69 11.76
C ALA A 9 -2.64 -4.48 11.65
N VAL A 10 -2.58 -5.38 10.69
CA VAL A 10 -1.40 -6.17 10.38
C VAL A 10 -1.15 -6.08 8.88
N LEU A 11 0.12 -5.86 8.53
CA LEU A 11 0.65 -6.05 7.20
C LEU A 11 1.59 -7.26 7.23
N ALA A 12 1.34 -8.24 6.37
CA ALA A 12 2.19 -9.39 6.20
C ALA A 12 2.91 -9.32 4.85
N LEU A 13 4.23 -9.48 4.86
CA LEU A 13 5.09 -9.52 3.67
C LEU A 13 5.91 -10.82 3.71
N PRO A 14 5.37 -11.98 3.30
CA PRO A 14 6.04 -13.28 3.44
C PRO A 14 7.43 -13.34 2.79
N HIS A 15 7.63 -12.59 1.71
CA HIS A 15 8.89 -12.51 0.98
C HIS A 15 9.68 -11.21 1.26
N GLY A 16 9.28 -10.46 2.29
CA GLY A 16 9.77 -9.11 2.54
C GLY A 16 9.32 -8.09 1.49
N GLY A 17 9.96 -6.93 1.54
CA GLY A 17 9.74 -5.84 0.59
C GLY A 17 11.08 -5.30 0.07
N GLN A 18 11.04 -4.72 -1.13
CA GLN A 18 12.14 -4.01 -1.74
C GLN A 18 11.79 -2.53 -1.87
N VAL A 19 12.69 -1.68 -1.41
CA VAL A 19 12.53 -0.23 -1.49
C VAL A 19 13.25 0.29 -2.72
N GLU A 20 12.53 0.95 -3.60
CA GLU A 20 13.09 1.68 -4.73
C GLU A 20 12.96 3.18 -4.47
N LYS A 21 14.09 3.88 -4.36
CA LYS A 21 14.13 5.32 -4.09
C LYS A 21 14.91 6.05 -5.17
N LEU A 22 14.32 7.10 -5.70
CA LEU A 22 14.99 8.09 -6.53
C LEU A 22 15.87 8.96 -5.62
N ARG A 23 17.17 9.02 -5.92
CA ARG A 23 18.13 9.90 -5.26
C ARG A 23 18.88 10.71 -6.32
N PRO A 24 19.20 11.99 -6.07
CA PRO A 24 19.03 12.73 -4.81
C PRO A 24 17.68 13.48 -4.69
N VAL A 25 17.00 13.32 -3.55
CA VAL A 25 15.68 13.94 -3.27
C VAL A 25 15.71 15.48 -3.29
N ARG A 26 16.84 16.08 -2.90
CA ARG A 26 17.02 17.53 -2.91
C ARG A 26 16.84 18.15 -4.30
N PHE A 27 17.50 17.56 -5.31
CA PHE A 27 17.42 18.04 -6.69
C PHE A 27 15.98 17.95 -7.23
N MET A 28 15.27 16.86 -6.92
CA MET A 28 13.87 16.71 -7.31
C MET A 28 12.99 17.78 -6.67
N ARG A 29 13.23 18.14 -5.40
CA ARG A 29 12.49 19.20 -4.71
C ARG A 29 12.77 20.58 -5.31
N GLU A 30 14.02 20.91 -5.57
CA GLU A 30 14.41 22.18 -6.18
C GLU A 30 13.81 22.33 -7.60
N TYR A 31 13.87 21.25 -8.39
CA TYR A 31 13.24 21.20 -9.70
C TYR A 31 11.71 21.34 -9.62
N ALA A 32 11.08 20.65 -8.67
CA ALA A 32 9.64 20.76 -8.46
C ALA A 32 9.22 22.16 -8.05
N ALA A 33 9.93 22.80 -7.11
CA ALA A 33 9.66 24.16 -6.69
C ALA A 33 9.76 25.16 -7.86
N LYS A 34 10.76 24.98 -8.73
CA LYS A 34 10.94 25.85 -9.91
C LYS A 34 9.83 25.69 -10.95
N ASN A 35 9.22 24.51 -11.07
CA ASN A 35 8.24 24.20 -12.10
C ASN A 35 6.80 24.05 -11.59
N ALA A 36 6.58 24.15 -10.28
CA ALA A 36 5.28 23.93 -9.65
C ALA A 36 4.17 24.75 -10.31
N GLU A 37 4.39 26.06 -10.47
CA GLU A 37 3.41 26.97 -11.06
C GLU A 37 3.03 26.58 -12.49
N SER A 38 4.02 26.19 -13.32
CA SER A 38 3.75 25.81 -14.71
C SER A 38 2.98 24.49 -14.79
N TRP A 39 3.27 23.54 -13.90
CA TRP A 39 2.52 22.29 -13.80
C TRP A 39 1.07 22.53 -13.37
N TYR A 40 0.85 23.35 -12.34
CA TYR A 40 -0.50 23.71 -11.90
C TYR A 40 -1.30 24.43 -13.00
N LYS A 41 -0.68 25.40 -13.70
CA LYS A 41 -1.32 26.09 -14.83
C LYS A 41 -1.69 25.14 -15.95
N TYR A 42 -0.82 24.19 -16.27
CA TYR A 42 -1.09 23.19 -17.32
C TYR A 42 -2.20 22.21 -16.90
N LEU A 43 -2.14 21.67 -15.69
CA LEU A 43 -3.11 20.71 -15.20
C LEU A 43 -4.49 21.35 -15.04
N ASN A 44 -4.57 22.53 -14.42
CA ASN A 44 -5.86 23.18 -14.20
C ASN A 44 -6.40 23.86 -15.45
N GLY A 45 -5.53 24.47 -16.27
CA GLY A 45 -5.94 25.14 -17.50
C GLY A 45 -6.16 24.18 -18.66
N THR A 46 -5.11 23.49 -19.09
CA THR A 46 -5.13 22.65 -20.31
C THR A 46 -5.83 21.32 -20.10
N LYS A 47 -5.66 20.68 -18.94
CA LYS A 47 -6.28 19.39 -18.64
C LYS A 47 -7.62 19.50 -17.92
N GLY A 48 -8.02 20.71 -17.52
CA GLY A 48 -9.29 20.95 -16.84
C GLY A 48 -9.37 20.28 -15.48
N PHE A 49 -8.23 19.99 -14.84
CA PHE A 49 -8.25 19.59 -13.44
C PHE A 49 -8.61 20.80 -12.56
N GLU A 50 -9.06 20.55 -11.34
CA GLU A 50 -9.34 21.59 -10.34
C GLU A 50 -8.45 21.37 -9.11
N LEU A 51 -7.15 21.20 -9.33
CA LEU A 51 -6.21 20.90 -8.26
C LEU A 51 -5.98 22.12 -7.37
N MET A 52 -6.11 21.91 -6.06
CA MET A 52 -5.73 22.88 -5.06
C MET A 52 -4.21 22.86 -4.84
N ASN A 53 -3.69 23.96 -4.30
CA ASN A 53 -2.29 24.00 -3.92
C ASN A 53 -2.00 22.94 -2.85
N GLY A 54 -0.89 22.20 -2.98
CA GLY A 54 -0.56 21.07 -2.11
C GLY A 54 -1.18 19.72 -2.53
N SER A 55 -2.09 19.69 -3.50
CA SER A 55 -2.69 18.43 -3.98
C SER A 55 -1.81 17.64 -4.95
N LEU A 56 -0.79 18.25 -5.55
CA LEU A 56 0.10 17.56 -6.48
C LEU A 56 1.20 16.82 -5.70
N LEU A 57 1.38 15.53 -5.97
CA LEU A 57 2.41 14.71 -5.33
C LEU A 57 3.52 14.38 -6.33
N LEU A 58 4.77 14.63 -5.94
CA LEU A 58 5.93 14.10 -6.66
C LEU A 58 6.33 12.75 -6.04
N ILE A 59 6.21 11.68 -6.83
CA ILE A 59 6.65 10.35 -6.43
C ILE A 59 8.19 10.29 -6.49
N THR A 60 8.79 9.93 -5.38
CA THR A 60 10.25 9.81 -5.19
C THR A 60 10.71 8.38 -4.95
N GLY A 61 9.77 7.44 -4.84
CA GLY A 61 10.09 6.05 -4.62
C GLY A 61 8.85 5.23 -4.34
N CYS A 62 9.07 3.93 -4.15
CA CYS A 62 8.04 2.98 -3.78
C CYS A 62 8.64 1.81 -3.00
N GLU A 63 7.76 1.09 -2.31
CA GLU A 63 8.07 -0.20 -1.72
C GLU A 63 7.26 -1.26 -2.46
N LYS A 64 7.96 -2.29 -2.89
CA LYS A 64 7.43 -3.40 -3.67
C LYS A 64 7.50 -4.67 -2.88
N ALA A 65 6.48 -5.50 -2.99
CA ALA A 65 6.47 -6.82 -2.38
C ALA A 65 5.97 -7.85 -3.39
N LYS A 66 6.58 -9.04 -3.37
CA LYS A 66 6.14 -10.15 -4.24
C LYS A 66 4.77 -10.70 -3.83
N SER A 67 4.52 -10.76 -2.53
CA SER A 67 3.23 -11.14 -1.95
C SER A 67 3.04 -10.33 -0.70
N TRP A 68 1.82 -9.88 -0.46
CA TRP A 68 1.48 -9.09 0.71
C TRP A 68 0.04 -9.34 1.11
N GLY A 69 -0.28 -9.08 2.36
CA GLY A 69 -1.64 -9.05 2.83
C GLY A 69 -1.80 -8.02 3.92
N MET A 70 -2.97 -7.41 4.00
CA MET A 70 -3.35 -6.54 5.09
C MET A 70 -4.64 -7.03 5.72
N ALA A 71 -4.70 -7.01 7.05
CA ALA A 71 -5.91 -7.29 7.79
C ALA A 71 -6.10 -6.24 8.88
N MET A 72 -7.35 -5.84 9.09
CA MET A 72 -7.75 -4.89 10.11
C MET A 72 -8.89 -5.47 10.95
N PHE A 73 -8.80 -5.24 12.25
CA PHE A 73 -9.82 -5.58 13.22
C PHE A 73 -10.08 -4.38 14.12
N HIS A 74 -11.32 -4.28 14.54
CA HIS A 74 -11.87 -3.18 15.31
C HIS A 74 -12.93 -3.75 16.23
N ASN A 75 -13.09 -3.17 17.41
CA ASN A 75 -14.09 -3.54 18.39
C ASN A 75 -14.13 -5.05 18.72
N VAL A 76 -12.96 -5.69 18.74
CA VAL A 76 -12.85 -7.10 19.13
C VAL A 76 -13.00 -7.20 20.65
N SER A 77 -14.04 -7.88 21.11
CA SER A 77 -14.26 -8.09 22.55
C SER A 77 -13.14 -8.96 23.12
N PRO A 78 -12.49 -8.57 24.23
CA PRO A 78 -11.49 -9.40 24.91
C PRO A 78 -12.05 -10.72 25.43
N GLN A 79 -13.38 -10.83 25.53
CA GLN A 79 -14.07 -11.99 26.09
C GLN A 79 -14.30 -13.11 25.07
N ILE A 80 -14.09 -12.85 23.76
CA ILE A 80 -14.26 -13.84 22.71
C ILE A 80 -12.88 -14.29 22.25
N GLU A 81 -12.53 -15.54 22.54
CA GLU A 81 -11.31 -16.15 22.01
C GLU A 81 -11.50 -16.44 20.53
N PHE A 82 -10.72 -15.74 19.70
CA PHE A 82 -10.63 -16.04 18.27
C PHE A 82 -9.35 -16.83 17.98
N PRO A 83 -9.38 -17.78 17.02
CA PRO A 83 -8.16 -18.45 16.59
C PRO A 83 -7.16 -17.40 16.06
N PRO A 84 -5.85 -17.57 16.29
CA PRO A 84 -4.87 -16.58 15.89
C PRO A 84 -4.94 -16.31 14.39
N LEU A 85 -4.89 -15.03 14.02
CA LEU A 85 -4.87 -14.64 12.62
C LEU A 85 -3.58 -15.14 11.97
N SER A 86 -3.66 -15.72 10.78
CA SER A 86 -2.52 -16.22 10.03
C SER A 86 -2.63 -15.87 8.55
N PHE A 87 -1.49 -15.57 7.95
CA PHE A 87 -1.36 -15.35 6.51
C PHE A 87 -0.57 -16.53 5.96
N ARG A 88 -1.24 -17.37 5.16
CA ARG A 88 -0.72 -18.69 4.78
C ARG A 88 -0.67 -18.81 3.26
N PRO A 89 0.33 -19.55 2.72
CA PRO A 89 0.35 -19.87 1.30
C PRO A 89 -0.88 -20.72 0.96
N THR A 90 -1.43 -20.49 -0.23
CA THR A 90 -2.52 -21.27 -0.78
C THR A 90 -1.97 -22.56 -1.37
N THR A 91 -2.56 -23.70 -1.01
CA THR A 91 -2.16 -25.03 -1.50
C THR A 91 -3.06 -25.57 -2.60
N ASP A 92 -4.17 -24.89 -2.88
CA ASP A 92 -5.16 -25.30 -3.88
C ASP A 92 -4.85 -24.66 -5.25
N VAL A 93 -4.83 -25.49 -6.29
CA VAL A 93 -4.59 -25.10 -7.68
C VAL A 93 -5.76 -24.29 -8.24
N GLN A 94 -6.96 -24.40 -7.64
CA GLN A 94 -8.15 -23.65 -8.08
C GLN A 94 -8.19 -22.22 -7.53
N ASN A 95 -7.48 -21.95 -6.43
CA ASN A 95 -7.50 -20.64 -5.82
C ASN A 95 -6.43 -19.76 -6.45
N SER A 96 -6.87 -18.65 -7.02
CA SER A 96 -6.02 -17.79 -7.79
C SER A 96 -5.06 -16.98 -6.92
N HIS A 97 -5.20 -16.91 -5.59
CA HIS A 97 -4.28 -16.13 -4.74
C HIS A 97 -3.11 -16.96 -4.19
N LYS A 98 -1.90 -16.39 -4.14
CA LYS A 98 -0.69 -17.05 -3.56
C LYS A 98 -0.78 -17.25 -2.06
N TYR A 99 -1.38 -16.29 -1.37
CA TYR A 99 -1.57 -16.30 0.07
C TYR A 99 -2.98 -15.87 0.42
N HIS A 100 -3.47 -16.33 1.57
CA HIS A 100 -4.78 -15.93 2.09
C HIS A 100 -4.75 -15.79 3.62
N TRP A 101 -5.72 -15.04 4.13
CA TRP A 101 -5.95 -14.85 5.56
C TRP A 101 -6.83 -15.96 6.12
N GLN A 102 -6.37 -16.60 7.19
CA GLN A 102 -7.12 -17.61 7.94
C GLN A 102 -7.10 -17.27 9.44
N GLY A 103 -8.19 -17.57 10.15
CA GLY A 103 -8.28 -17.37 11.61
C GLY A 103 -9.27 -16.28 11.99
N ALA A 104 -8.91 -15.49 13.01
CA ALA A 104 -9.77 -14.54 13.73
C ALA A 104 -10.69 -13.67 12.87
N TYR A 105 -11.76 -13.20 13.50
CA TYR A 105 -12.63 -12.17 12.93
C TYR A 105 -11.82 -10.93 12.56
N CYS A 106 -11.93 -10.53 11.29
CA CYS A 106 -11.38 -9.31 10.75
C CYS A 106 -12.49 -8.56 10.02
N HIS A 107 -12.61 -7.25 10.29
CA HIS A 107 -13.56 -6.40 9.58
C HIS A 107 -13.16 -6.23 8.11
N TRP A 108 -11.86 -6.12 7.87
CA TRP A 108 -11.32 -5.96 6.53
C TRP A 108 -10.08 -6.82 6.37
N ARG A 109 -9.98 -7.49 5.24
CA ARG A 109 -8.78 -8.22 4.83
C ARG A 109 -8.59 -8.10 3.33
N HIS A 110 -7.34 -7.94 2.94
CA HIS A 110 -6.92 -7.89 1.55
C HIS A 110 -5.61 -8.68 1.41
N ALA A 111 -5.40 -9.27 0.24
CA ALA A 111 -4.18 -9.95 -0.13
C ALA A 111 -3.74 -9.44 -1.50
N ASP A 112 -2.55 -9.86 -1.93
CA ASP A 112 -2.09 -9.63 -3.28
C ASP A 112 -3.15 -10.11 -4.30
N PRO A 113 -3.31 -9.38 -5.41
CA PRO A 113 -4.15 -9.81 -6.53
C PRO A 113 -3.96 -11.28 -6.89
N PRO A 114 -4.99 -11.90 -7.46
CA PRO A 114 -4.88 -13.21 -8.10
C PRO A 114 -3.61 -13.33 -8.95
N VAL A 115 -2.99 -14.50 -8.94
CA VAL A 115 -1.93 -14.91 -9.86
C VAL A 115 -2.50 -14.84 -11.27
N ASP A 116 -2.18 -13.76 -11.95
CA ASP A 116 -2.13 -13.70 -13.41
C ASP A 116 -0.68 -13.95 -13.86
N ASP A 117 -0.49 -14.32 -15.12
CA ASP A 117 0.82 -14.61 -15.74
C ASP A 117 1.77 -13.39 -15.80
N SER A 118 1.33 -12.23 -15.30
CA SER A 118 2.08 -10.98 -15.32
C SER A 118 3.04 -10.85 -14.11
N PRO A 119 4.28 -10.37 -14.31
CA PRO A 119 5.32 -10.43 -13.28
C PRO A 119 5.05 -9.45 -12.11
N LEU A 120 4.57 -10.00 -10.99
CA LEU A 120 5.05 -9.87 -9.59
C LEU A 120 5.65 -8.54 -9.07
N ASN A 121 5.30 -7.38 -9.64
CA ASN A 121 5.83 -6.08 -9.28
C ASN A 121 4.77 -5.19 -8.61
N GLN A 122 4.23 -5.66 -7.48
CA GLN A 122 3.15 -4.95 -6.78
C GLN A 122 3.74 -3.86 -5.89
N THR A 123 3.31 -2.62 -6.13
CA THR A 123 3.66 -1.47 -5.28
C THR A 123 2.74 -1.45 -4.07
N THR A 124 3.28 -1.74 -2.90
CA THR A 124 2.52 -1.76 -1.64
C THR A 124 2.49 -0.37 -0.99
N PHE A 125 3.58 0.41 -1.13
CA PHE A 125 3.65 1.78 -0.63
C PHE A 125 4.32 2.71 -1.65
N ILE A 126 3.92 3.98 -1.64
CA ILE A 126 4.55 5.05 -2.43
C ILE A 126 5.21 6.07 -1.50
N HIS A 127 6.38 6.56 -1.90
CA HIS A 127 7.09 7.62 -1.20
C HIS A 127 6.98 8.88 -2.04
N ALA A 128 6.34 9.92 -1.51
CA ALA A 128 6.10 11.16 -2.24
C ALA A 128 6.19 12.37 -1.31
N PHE A 129 6.30 13.55 -1.90
CA PHE A 129 6.08 14.81 -1.21
C PHE A 129 5.12 15.69 -2.00
N THR A 130 4.37 16.52 -1.27
CA THR A 130 3.44 17.49 -1.85
C THR A 130 4.20 18.65 -2.46
N ILE A 131 3.72 19.10 -3.61
CA ILE A 131 4.16 20.32 -4.28
C ILE A 131 3.16 21.41 -3.90
N SER A 132 3.67 22.51 -3.38
CA SER A 132 2.91 23.67 -2.92
C SER A 132 3.57 24.98 -3.36
#